data_AF-W5PSP8-F1
#
_entry.id   AF-W5PSP8-F1
#
_cell.length_a   1.000
_cell.length_b   1.000
_cell.length_c   1.000
_cell.angle_alpha   90.00
_cell.angle_beta   90.00
_cell.angle_gamma   90.00
#
_symmetry.space_group_name_H-M   'P 1'
#
loop_
_entity.id
_entity.type
_entity.pdbx_description
1 polymer ?
#
loop_
_entity_poly.entity_id
_entity_poly.type
_entity_poly.pdbx_seq_one_letter_code
_entity_poly.pdbx_strand_id
1 'polypeptide(L)'
;VTVSVSPCAYRNQYIFADELYLGSGCPMTPIQTYMYDFIYPVYECGIRIRRAVSEEVLLFQTELYFNPRNIRYGPQKTPLECSASRKSVWLMPVSTENEVKLDPSPFIADFKTTPEELGLLNSS
;
A
#
# COMPACT_ATOMS: atom_id res chain seq x y z
N VAL A 1 -1.01 -0.04 -4.65
CA VAL A 1 -0.79 -0.15 -6.11
C VAL A 1 0.70 -0.10 -6.36
N THR A 2 1.19 -0.96 -7.24
CA THR A 2 2.59 -0.96 -7.67
C THR A 2 2.65 -0.69 -9.15
N VAL A 3 3.41 0.34 -9.55
CA VAL A 3 3.70 0.66 -10.94
C VAL A 3 5.20 0.62 -11.13
N SER A 4 5.68 -0.18 -12.08
CA SER A 4 7.10 -0.33 -12.38
C SER A 4 7.39 0.22 -13.76
N VAL A 5 8.36 1.14 -13.85
CA VAL A 5 8.74 1.82 -15.09
C VAL A 5 10.19 1.51 -15.40
N SER A 6 10.46 1.07 -16.62
CA SER A 6 11.84 0.94 -17.12
C SER A 6 12.36 2.33 -17.56
N PRO A 7 13.56 2.74 -17.15
CA PRO A 7 14.14 4.04 -17.51
C PRO A 7 14.57 4.13 -18.99
N CYS A 8 14.45 3.04 -19.76
CA CYS A 8 14.75 3.01 -21.18
C CYS A 8 13.57 3.56 -21.99
N ALA A 9 13.57 4.86 -22.31
CA ALA A 9 12.56 5.44 -23.18
C ALA A 9 12.76 5.02 -24.65
N TYR A 10 11.66 5.05 -25.39
CA TYR A 10 11.65 5.00 -26.86
C TYR A 10 12.70 5.98 -27.44
N ARG A 11 13.62 5.50 -28.28
CA ARG A 11 14.76 6.22 -28.89
C ARG A 11 16.02 6.46 -28.02
N ASN A 12 16.36 5.53 -27.13
CA ASN A 12 17.63 5.53 -26.36
C ASN A 12 17.83 6.75 -25.46
N GLN A 13 16.75 7.38 -25.00
CA GLN A 13 16.83 8.42 -23.97
C GLN A 13 16.60 7.79 -22.60
N TYR A 14 17.50 8.09 -21.67
CA TYR A 14 17.36 7.68 -20.29
C TYR A 14 16.41 8.64 -19.59
N ILE A 15 15.37 8.10 -18.95
CA ILE A 15 14.42 8.88 -18.15
C ILE A 15 15.00 9.07 -16.76
N PHE A 16 15.11 10.31 -16.31
CA PHE A 16 15.50 10.60 -14.93
C PHE A 16 14.32 10.42 -13.98
N ALA A 17 14.64 10.03 -12.74
CA ALA A 17 13.69 9.84 -11.65
C ALA A 17 12.71 11.00 -11.45
N ASP A 18 13.21 12.23 -11.47
CA ASP A 18 12.46 13.46 -11.25
C ASP A 18 11.62 13.89 -12.46
N GLU A 19 11.82 13.26 -13.61
CA GLU A 19 10.97 13.46 -14.79
C GLU A 19 9.67 12.66 -14.69
N LEU A 20 9.53 11.77 -13.69
CA LEU A 20 8.36 10.92 -13.51
C LEU A 20 7.67 11.20 -12.17
N TYR A 21 6.33 11.24 -12.22
CA TYR A 21 5.52 11.21 -11.01
C TYR A 21 4.17 10.53 -11.25
N LEU A 22 3.62 9.96 -10.19
CA LEU A 22 2.32 9.29 -10.20
C LEU A 22 1.23 10.25 -9.73
N GLY A 23 0.14 10.32 -10.49
CA GLY A 23 -1.09 11.03 -10.18
C GLY A 23 -0.86 12.45 -9.70
N SER A 24 -1.11 12.72 -8.42
CA SER A 24 -1.04 14.05 -7.81
C SER A 24 0.40 14.56 -7.52
N GLY A 25 1.43 14.05 -8.18
CA GLY A 25 2.81 14.49 -7.98
C GLY A 25 3.66 13.57 -7.11
N CYS A 26 3.24 12.32 -6.91
CA CYS A 26 3.98 11.38 -6.06
C CYS A 26 5.25 10.88 -6.75
N PRO A 27 6.43 11.02 -6.12
CA PRO A 27 7.69 10.52 -6.68
C PRO A 27 7.76 9.00 -6.61
N MET A 28 8.80 8.40 -7.19
CA MET A 28 9.08 6.98 -6.98
C MET A 28 9.53 6.70 -5.54
N THR A 29 9.32 5.47 -5.07
CA THR A 29 9.57 5.07 -3.67
C THR A 29 10.97 4.46 -3.47
N PRO A 30 11.31 3.26 -4.01
CA PRO A 30 12.69 2.79 -4.03
C PRO A 30 13.42 3.30 -5.29
N ILE A 31 14.70 3.59 -5.13
CA ILE A 31 15.59 3.92 -6.26
C ILE A 31 16.34 2.64 -6.65
N GLN A 32 15.90 1.98 -7.72
CA GLN A 32 16.71 0.96 -8.40
C GLN A 32 17.27 1.54 -9.70
N THR A 33 18.51 1.16 -10.05
CA THR A 33 19.24 1.73 -11.20
C THR A 33 18.57 1.45 -12.55
N TYR A 34 17.75 0.40 -12.62
CA TYR A 34 17.14 -0.09 -13.87
C TYR A 34 15.61 -0.14 -13.82
N MET A 35 14.99 0.27 -12.71
CA MET A 35 13.54 0.24 -12.56
C MET A 35 13.10 1.28 -11.53
N TYR A 36 12.04 2.02 -11.87
CA TYR A 36 11.42 2.96 -10.95
C TYR A 36 10.08 2.39 -10.47
N ASP A 37 9.98 2.13 -9.18
CA ASP A 37 8.76 1.64 -8.57
C ASP A 37 8.01 2.75 -7.84
N PHE A 38 6.72 2.85 -8.15
CA PHE A 38 5.76 3.70 -7.44
C PHE A 38 4.87 2.77 -6.63
N ILE A 39 5.11 2.71 -5.31
CA ILE A 39 4.39 1.85 -4.38
C ILE A 39 3.61 2.75 -3.43
N TYR A 40 2.32 2.89 -3.69
CA TYR A 40 1.44 3.75 -2.89
C TYR A 40 0.16 3.04 -2.46
N PRO A 41 -0.38 3.36 -1.28
CA PRO A 41 -1.73 2.96 -0.89
C PRO A 41 -2.76 3.44 -1.91
N VAL A 42 -3.84 2.67 -2.08
CA VAL A 42 -4.91 2.95 -3.07
C VAL A 42 -5.68 4.26 -2.80
N TYR A 43 -5.55 4.82 -1.60
CA TYR A 43 -6.18 6.07 -1.19
C TYR A 43 -5.26 7.29 -1.32
N GLU A 44 -4.01 7.10 -1.75
CA GLU A 44 -3.03 8.17 -1.94
C GLU A 44 -2.79 8.50 -3.41
N CYS A 45 -2.00 9.55 -3.66
CA CYS A 45 -1.48 9.91 -4.98
C CYS A 45 -2.54 10.14 -6.06
N GLY A 46 -3.77 10.48 -5.67
CA GLY A 46 -4.87 10.69 -6.60
C GLY A 46 -5.37 9.41 -7.29
N ILE A 47 -5.07 8.23 -6.74
CA ILE A 47 -5.60 6.95 -7.24
C ILE A 47 -7.12 6.92 -6.99
N ARG A 48 -7.88 6.74 -8.06
CA ARG A 48 -9.34 6.71 -8.04
C ARG A 48 -9.84 5.29 -8.00
N ILE A 49 -10.72 4.99 -7.06
CA ILE A 49 -11.38 3.69 -6.94
C ILE A 49 -12.80 3.83 -7.48
N ARG A 50 -13.16 3.02 -8.47
CA ARG A 50 -14.51 2.93 -9.04
C ARG A 50 -15.02 1.51 -8.91
N ARG A 51 -16.34 1.36 -8.84
CA ARG A 51 -16.95 0.04 -9.04
C ARG A 51 -16.88 -0.27 -10.53
N ALA A 52 -16.39 -1.46 -10.88
CA ALA A 52 -16.45 -1.94 -12.24
C ALA A 52 -17.89 -2.35 -12.60
N VAL A 53 -18.09 -2.91 -13.79
CA VAL A 53 -19.41 -3.37 -14.27
C VAL A 53 -20.03 -4.44 -13.34
N SER A 54 -19.22 -5.14 -12.55
CA SER A 54 -19.66 -6.14 -11.56
C SER A 54 -19.42 -5.64 -10.13
N GLU A 55 -20.37 -5.90 -9.21
CA GLU A 55 -20.26 -5.53 -7.78
C GLU A 55 -19.07 -6.17 -7.06
N GLU A 56 -18.52 -7.24 -7.63
CA GLU A 56 -17.40 -7.97 -7.03
C GLU A 56 -16.03 -7.46 -7.47
N VAL A 57 -15.96 -6.51 -8.42
CA VAL A 57 -14.71 -6.03 -8.99
C VAL A 57 -14.55 -4.53 -8.76
N LEU A 58 -13.40 -4.15 -8.19
CA LEU A 58 -12.98 -2.76 -8.03
C LEU A 58 -12.00 -2.40 -9.14
N LEU A 59 -12.17 -1.20 -9.66
CA LEU A 59 -11.32 -0.59 -10.68
C LEU A 59 -10.49 0.53 -10.05
N PHE A 60 -9.18 0.43 -10.13
CA PHE A 60 -8.25 1.46 -9.70
C PHE A 60 -7.71 2.17 -10.93
N GLN A 61 -7.84 3.49 -10.94
CA GLN A 61 -7.40 4.33 -12.05
C GLN A 61 -6.46 5.40 -11.53
N THR A 62 -5.32 5.55 -12.19
CA THR A 62 -4.35 6.61 -11.93
C THR A 62 -3.64 6.99 -13.22
N GLU A 63 -2.70 7.91 -13.14
CA GLU A 63 -2.05 8.51 -14.29
C GLU A 63 -0.56 8.61 -13.99
N LEU A 64 0.29 8.15 -14.90
CA LEU A 64 1.72 8.38 -14.83
C LEU A 64 2.07 9.58 -15.70
N TYR A 65 2.81 10.52 -15.13
CA TYR A 65 3.24 11.72 -15.82
C TYR A 65 4.73 11.66 -16.10
N PHE A 66 5.10 11.98 -17.33
CA PHE A 66 6.47 12.17 -17.77
C PHE A 66 6.65 13.63 -18.18
N ASN A 67 7.46 14.36 -17.44
CA ASN A 67 7.81 15.75 -17.71
C ASN A 67 9.31 15.85 -18.05
N PRO A 68 9.68 15.76 -19.34
CA PRO A 68 11.07 15.76 -19.76
C PRO A 68 11.74 17.10 -19.43
N ARG A 69 12.99 17.07 -18.96
CA ARG A 69 13.82 18.28 -18.77
C ARG A 69 14.15 18.95 -20.09
N ASN A 70 14.16 18.19 -21.18
CA ASN A 70 14.47 18.69 -22.52
C ASN A 70 13.21 19.22 -23.23
N ILE A 71 13.23 20.51 -23.56
CA ILE A 71 12.14 21.25 -24.23
C ILE A 71 11.73 20.63 -25.58
N ARG A 72 12.57 19.77 -26.19
CA ARG A 72 12.24 19.09 -27.44
C ARG A 72 11.04 18.15 -27.35
N TYR A 73 10.70 17.69 -26.15
CA TYR A 73 9.54 16.83 -25.91
C TYR A 73 8.58 17.54 -24.96
N GLY A 74 7.29 17.49 -25.28
CA GLY A 74 6.25 17.96 -24.36
C GLY A 74 6.01 16.96 -23.22
N PRO A 75 5.35 17.40 -22.13
CA PRO A 75 4.89 16.50 -21.09
C PRO A 75 3.97 15.43 -21.66
N GLN A 76 4.16 14.19 -21.22
CA GLN A 76 3.34 13.04 -21.59
C GLN A 76 2.60 12.50 -20.38
N LYS A 77 1.43 11.93 -20.64
CA LYS A 77 0.58 11.33 -19.63
C LYS A 77 0.13 9.95 -20.10
N THR A 78 0.36 8.95 -19.27
CA THR A 78 -0.02 7.56 -19.52
C THR A 78 -1.11 7.16 -18.52
N PRO A 79 -2.35 6.88 -18.96
CA PRO A 79 -3.39 6.39 -18.07
C PRO A 79 -3.06 4.96 -17.62
N LEU A 80 -3.24 4.69 -16.33
CA LEU A 80 -3.02 3.39 -15.73
C LEU A 80 -4.32 2.89 -15.10
N GLU A 81 -4.63 1.64 -15.35
CA GLU A 81 -5.82 0.99 -14.82
C GLU A 81 -5.45 -0.41 -14.32
N CYS A 82 -5.95 -0.77 -13.14
CA CYS A 82 -5.92 -2.14 -12.67
C CYS A 82 -7.23 -2.50 -12.00
N SER A 83 -7.57 -3.78 -12.01
CA SER A 83 -8.77 -4.30 -11.37
C SER A 83 -8.39 -5.34 -10.34
N ALA A 84 -9.17 -5.40 -9.26
CA ALA A 84 -9.03 -6.44 -8.25
C ALA A 84 -10.41 -6.86 -7.74
N SER A 85 -10.51 -8.11 -7.29
CA SER A 85 -11.71 -8.57 -6.61
C SER A 85 -11.86 -7.85 -5.27
N ARG A 86 -13.08 -7.45 -4.94
CA ARG A 86 -13.44 -6.91 -3.62
C ARG A 86 -13.17 -7.91 -2.48
N LYS A 87 -13.14 -9.21 -2.79
CA LYS A 87 -12.83 -10.30 -1.84
C LYS A 87 -11.32 -10.53 -1.68
N SER A 88 -10.47 -9.73 -2.31
CA SER A 88 -9.02 -9.86 -2.20
C SER A 88 -8.54 -9.65 -0.76
N VAL A 89 -7.68 -10.54 -0.27
CA VAL A 89 -7.05 -10.44 1.06
C VAL A 89 -6.29 -9.12 1.23
N TRP A 90 -5.79 -8.54 0.14
CA TRP A 90 -5.10 -7.25 0.13
C TRP A 90 -6.02 -6.03 0.32
N LEU A 91 -7.33 -6.22 0.17
CA LEU A 91 -8.35 -5.17 0.27
C LEU A 91 -9.32 -5.39 1.44
N MET A 92 -9.36 -6.60 1.99
CA MET A 92 -10.11 -6.90 3.19
C MET A 92 -9.39 -6.24 4.37
N PRO A 93 -10.05 -5.34 5.14
CA PRO A 93 -9.47 -4.90 6.39
C PRO A 93 -9.22 -6.14 7.25
N VAL A 94 -8.03 -6.25 7.85
CA VAL A 94 -7.85 -7.18 8.96
C VAL A 94 -8.93 -6.81 9.96
N SER A 95 -9.87 -7.72 10.22
CA SER A 95 -10.83 -7.54 11.29
C SER A 95 -10.01 -7.25 12.54
N THR A 96 -10.01 -6.01 13.01
CA THR A 96 -9.69 -5.76 14.40
C THR A 96 -10.79 -6.49 15.15
N GLU A 97 -10.48 -7.71 15.57
CA GLU A 97 -11.25 -8.43 16.57
C GLU A 97 -11.41 -7.47 17.74
N ASN A 98 -12.51 -6.75 17.76
CA ASN A 98 -13.03 -6.20 19.00
C ASN A 98 -13.28 -7.40 19.88
N GLU A 99 -12.31 -7.67 20.76
CA GLU A 99 -12.37 -8.58 21.89
C GLU A 99 -13.06 -9.90 21.54
N VAL A 100 -12.30 -10.84 20.97
CA VAL A 100 -12.59 -12.25 21.30
C VAL A 100 -12.43 -12.32 22.81
N LYS A 101 -13.54 -12.18 23.55
CA LYS A 101 -13.65 -12.71 24.90
C LYS A 101 -13.42 -14.20 24.75
N LEU A 102 -12.16 -14.59 24.81
CA LEU A 102 -11.78 -15.97 25.04
C LEU A 102 -12.39 -16.28 26.40
N ASP A 103 -13.47 -17.06 26.40
CA ASP A 103 -13.94 -17.66 27.64
C ASP A 103 -12.71 -18.36 28.27
N PRO A 104 -12.34 -18.01 29.51
CA PRO A 104 -11.12 -18.52 30.10
C PRO A 104 -11.21 -20.05 30.09
N SER A 105 -10.27 -20.67 29.37
CA SER A 105 -10.19 -22.12 29.25
C SER A 105 -10.20 -22.74 30.66
N PRO A 106 -10.91 -23.86 30.87
CA PRO A 106 -10.89 -24.58 32.14
C PRO A 106 -9.46 -24.90 32.63
N PHE A 107 -8.49 -25.01 31.71
CA PHE A 107 -7.08 -25.23 32.02
C PHE A 107 -6.34 -24.02 32.62
N ILE A 108 -6.85 -22.80 32.44
CA ILE A 108 -6.23 -21.56 32.97
C ILE A 108 -6.86 -21.14 34.30
N ALA A 109 -8.04 -21.68 34.65
CA ALA A 109 -8.74 -21.36 35.90
C ALA A 109 -7.95 -21.74 37.17
N ASP A 110 -7.03 -22.70 37.06
CA ASP A 110 -6.24 -23.21 38.19
C ASP A 110 -4.98 -22.36 38.49
N PHE A 111 -4.60 -21.43 37.61
CA PHE A 111 -3.45 -20.52 37.82
C PHE A 111 -3.87 -19.19 38.45
N LYS A 112 -4.71 -19.22 39.49
CA LYS A 112 -4.87 -18.06 40.39
C LYS A 112 -3.75 -18.08 41.42
N THR A 113 -2.61 -17.50 41.05
CA THR A 113 -1.50 -17.23 41.97
C THR A 113 -1.98 -16.28 43.07
N THR A 114 -1.88 -16.69 44.33
CA THR A 114 -2.26 -15.85 45.46
C THR A 114 -1.22 -14.75 45.70
N PRO A 115 -1.58 -13.63 46.35
CA PRO A 115 -0.64 -12.54 46.63
C PRO A 115 0.57 -12.96 47.47
N GLU A 116 0.46 -14.08 48.22
CA GLU A 116 1.59 -14.65 48.97
C GLU A 116 2.68 -15.22 48.05
N GLU A 117 2.32 -15.83 46.91
CA GLU A 117 3.27 -16.40 45.94
C GLU A 117 3.98 -15.33 45.09
N LEU A 118 3.39 -14.13 44.99
CA LEU A 118 3.95 -12.98 44.30
C LEU A 118 4.96 -12.19 45.16
N GLY A 119 5.20 -12.59 46.43
CA GLY A 119 6.18 -11.95 47.30
C GLY A 119 5.86 -10.48 47.64
N LEU A 120 4.59 -10.06 47.55
CA LEU A 120 4.17 -8.67 47.69
C LEU A 120 3.72 -8.30 49.12
N LEU A 121 4.02 -9.12 50.13
CA LEU A 121 3.76 -8.78 51.53
C LEU A 121 5.04 -8.34 52.24
N ASN A 122 5.25 -7.02 52.18
CA ASN A 122 5.98 -6.08 53.05
C ASN A 122 7.03 -6.61 54.04
N SER A 123 8.24 -6.06 53.96
CA SER A 123 9.06 -5.77 55.14
C SER A 123 8.75 -4.37 55.65
N SER A 124 8.26 -4.33 56.89
CA SER A 124 8.11 -3.18 57.81
C SER A 124 9.31 -2.25 57.89
#